data_AF-A0A328SHG3-F1
#
_entry.id   AF-A0A328SHG3-F1
#
_cell.length_a   1.000
_cell.length_b   1.000
_cell.length_c   1.000
_cell.angle_alpha   90.00
_cell.angle_beta   90.00
_cell.angle_gamma   90.00
#
_symmetry.space_group_name_H-M   'P 1'
#
loop_
_entity.id
_entity.type
_entity.pdbx_description
1 polymer ?
#
loop_
_entity_poly.entity_id
_entity_poly.type
_entity_poly.pdbx_seq_one_letter_code
_entity_poly.pdbx_strand_id
1 'polypeptide(L)'
;MEKERLVKFVATIMEESGFEVMTNYAVADHIIDVYGILNTPSGEVGVVVACKNYEEPWTIGIDVLKEMEVVARLVKASKIIIFTTSRYNHGAAVYAQRRNIKLVDRKGLLKIAKNYSQKHNIVTEEDAYEEENYPEYYEPVNTKRVSLNPHSNRSSNNSHTIFSSRLNRSSSGTSNYYKSNLPTSSRRTLSTGSINNPVNINFDINSMFEFFKAHSYVYLLLLIILCSIITYLLNVVTAGPYTGFGKILSCAILCYGGVTLINKDLSDIMFKGSVLFFISIFISIITANM
;
A
#
# COMPACT_ATOMS: atom_id res chain seq x y z
N MET A 1 -26.29 5.73 18.81
CA MET A 1 -26.91 4.59 18.09
C MET A 1 -26.14 3.34 18.47
N GLU A 2 -26.80 2.24 18.81
CA GLU A 2 -26.09 0.97 19.05
C GLU A 2 -25.50 0.43 17.74
N LYS A 3 -24.29 -0.15 17.80
CA LYS A 3 -23.60 -0.70 16.61
C LYS A 3 -24.50 -1.69 15.85
N GLU A 4 -25.21 -2.55 16.58
CA GLU A 4 -26.10 -3.54 16.00
C GLU A 4 -27.26 -2.93 15.19
N ARG A 5 -27.81 -1.80 15.64
CA ARG A 5 -28.87 -1.10 14.89
C ARG A 5 -28.36 -0.55 13.57
N LEU A 6 -27.13 -0.03 13.55
CA LEU A 6 -26.50 0.43 12.32
C LEU A 6 -26.26 -0.73 11.34
N VAL A 7 -25.75 -1.86 11.85
CA VAL A 7 -25.53 -3.08 11.05
C VAL A 7 -26.83 -3.58 10.44
N LYS A 8 -27.90 -3.69 11.24
CA LYS A 8 -29.24 -4.09 10.76
C LYS A 8 -29.77 -3.13 9.70
N PHE A 9 -29.69 -1.82 9.93
CA PHE A 9 -30.13 -0.81 8.98
C PHE A 9 -29.40 -0.92 7.63
N VAL A 10 -28.08 -1.05 7.65
CA VAL A 10 -27.28 -1.20 6.43
C VAL A 10 -27.59 -2.52 5.72
N ALA A 11 -27.78 -3.61 6.46
CA ALA A 11 -28.18 -4.90 5.91
C ALA A 11 -29.52 -4.80 5.15
N THR A 12 -30.55 -4.20 5.75
CA THR A 12 -31.85 -4.00 5.10
C THR A 12 -31.74 -3.19 3.81
N ILE A 13 -30.93 -2.11 3.80
CA ILE A 13 -30.72 -1.30 2.59
C ILE A 13 -30.03 -2.12 1.48
N MET A 14 -29.09 -2.98 1.85
CA MET A 14 -28.40 -3.85 0.90
C MET A 14 -29.33 -4.93 0.35
N GLU A 15 -30.16 -5.55 1.19
CA GLU A 15 -31.16 -6.53 0.77
C GLU A 15 -32.16 -5.93 -0.23
N GLU A 16 -32.68 -4.73 0.06
CA GLU A 16 -33.57 -4.02 -0.87
C GLU A 16 -32.89 -3.63 -2.18
N SER A 17 -31.57 -3.48 -2.17
CA SER A 17 -30.78 -3.24 -3.38
C SER A 17 -30.53 -4.51 -4.19
N GLY A 18 -31.03 -5.67 -3.73
CA GLY A 18 -30.93 -6.97 -4.40
C GLY A 18 -29.72 -7.80 -3.99
N PHE A 19 -29.01 -7.43 -2.91
CA PHE A 19 -27.90 -8.23 -2.40
C PHE A 19 -28.41 -9.34 -1.47
N GLU A 20 -27.82 -10.52 -1.55
CA GLU A 20 -27.93 -11.55 -0.53
C GLU A 20 -26.98 -11.19 0.62
N VAL A 21 -27.51 -10.94 1.82
CA VAL A 21 -26.76 -10.35 2.92
C VAL A 21 -26.54 -11.33 4.06
N MET A 22 -25.30 -11.39 4.56
CA MET A 22 -24.90 -12.11 5.76
C MET A 22 -24.35 -11.12 6.77
N THR A 23 -24.88 -11.13 8.00
CA THR A 23 -24.41 -10.28 9.10
C THR A 23 -23.47 -11.05 10.01
N ASN A 24 -22.51 -10.34 10.63
CA ASN A 24 -21.52 -10.93 11.56
C ASN A 24 -20.81 -12.18 10.99
N TYR A 25 -20.40 -12.10 9.73
CA TYR A 25 -19.75 -13.21 9.04
C TYR A 25 -18.28 -13.32 9.50
N ALA A 26 -17.97 -14.42 10.20
CA ALA A 26 -16.62 -14.69 10.70
C ALA A 26 -15.77 -15.37 9.64
N VAL A 27 -14.60 -14.78 9.33
CA VAL A 27 -13.65 -15.29 8.35
C VAL A 27 -12.24 -15.21 8.90
N ALA A 28 -11.62 -16.37 9.09
CA ALA A 28 -10.33 -16.48 9.77
C ALA A 28 -10.39 -15.77 11.14
N ASP A 29 -9.56 -14.75 11.34
CA ASP A 29 -9.46 -13.99 12.60
C ASP A 29 -10.28 -12.69 12.57
N HIS A 30 -11.04 -12.43 11.50
CA HIS A 30 -11.80 -11.19 11.32
C HIS A 30 -13.32 -11.45 11.31
N ILE A 31 -14.07 -10.51 11.89
CA ILE A 31 -15.53 -10.51 11.86
C ILE A 31 -15.97 -9.40 10.92
N ILE A 32 -16.69 -9.77 9.87
CA ILE A 32 -17.28 -8.85 8.91
C ILE A 32 -18.66 -8.45 9.41
N ASP A 33 -18.91 -7.16 9.56
CA ASP A 33 -20.21 -6.67 10.06
C ASP A 33 -21.33 -7.05 9.08
N VAL A 34 -21.14 -6.77 7.79
CA VAL A 34 -22.09 -7.15 6.72
C VAL A 34 -21.32 -7.60 5.48
N TYR A 35 -21.65 -8.78 4.96
CA TYR A 35 -21.16 -9.29 3.69
C TYR A 35 -22.35 -9.45 2.73
N GLY A 36 -22.27 -8.82 1.56
CA GLY A 36 -23.33 -8.86 0.56
C GLY A 36 -22.83 -9.50 -0.74
N ILE A 37 -23.61 -10.40 -1.30
CA ILE A 37 -23.35 -11.00 -2.61
C ILE A 37 -24.44 -10.52 -3.57
N LEU A 38 -24.04 -9.94 -4.69
CA LEU A 38 -24.97 -9.62 -5.77
C LEU A 38 -24.73 -10.57 -6.94
N ASN A 39 -25.74 -11.38 -7.21
CA ASN A 39 -25.77 -12.29 -8.35
C ASN A 39 -26.23 -11.51 -9.59
N THR A 40 -25.29 -11.12 -10.45
CA THR A 40 -25.61 -10.53 -11.76
C THR A 40 -25.40 -11.56 -12.87
N PRO A 41 -26.08 -11.41 -14.03
CA PRO A 41 -25.86 -12.31 -15.19
C PRO A 41 -24.40 -12.35 -15.66
N SER A 42 -23.63 -11.30 -15.35
CA SER A 42 -22.20 -11.16 -15.70
C SER A 42 -21.25 -11.74 -14.66
N GLY A 43 -21.76 -12.24 -13.53
CA GLY A 43 -20.96 -12.81 -12.45
C GLY A 43 -21.43 -12.41 -11.05
N GLU A 44 -20.77 -13.01 -10.06
CA GLU A 44 -20.97 -12.74 -8.65
C GLU A 44 -20.14 -11.53 -8.22
N VAL A 45 -20.78 -10.54 -7.60
CA VAL A 45 -20.12 -9.36 -7.06
C VAL A 45 -20.25 -9.36 -5.54
N GLY A 46 -19.17 -9.76 -4.87
CA GLY A 46 -19.06 -9.69 -3.41
C GLY A 46 -18.75 -8.27 -2.92
N VAL A 47 -19.44 -7.83 -1.88
CA VAL A 47 -19.26 -6.53 -1.22
C VAL A 47 -19.07 -6.75 0.27
N VAL A 48 -17.95 -6.23 0.79
CA VAL A 48 -17.66 -6.25 2.23
C VAL A 48 -17.99 -4.90 2.82
N VAL A 49 -18.69 -4.92 3.94
CA VAL A 49 -19.15 -3.72 4.61
C VAL A 49 -18.76 -3.72 6.09
N ALA A 50 -18.15 -2.62 6.51
CA ALA A 50 -17.79 -2.36 7.90
C ALA A 50 -18.63 -1.23 8.47
N CYS A 51 -19.15 -1.42 9.68
CA CYS A 51 -19.97 -0.46 10.40
C CYS A 51 -19.23 -0.03 11.67
N LYS A 52 -18.66 1.18 11.65
CA LYS A 52 -17.91 1.75 12.77
C LYS A 52 -18.72 2.85 13.44
N ASN A 53 -19.22 2.55 14.64
CA ASN A 53 -19.92 3.51 15.48
C ASN A 53 -18.91 4.25 16.38
N TYR A 54 -18.50 5.44 15.97
CA TYR A 54 -17.64 6.33 16.74
C TYR A 54 -18.39 7.64 17.05
N GLU A 55 -18.03 8.26 18.17
CA GLU A 55 -18.53 9.57 18.57
C GLU A 55 -17.51 10.65 18.21
N GLU A 56 -17.97 11.86 17.86
CA GLU A 56 -17.05 12.98 17.65
C GLU A 56 -16.34 13.29 18.98
N PRO A 57 -15.03 13.58 18.98
CA PRO A 57 -14.17 13.96 17.86
C PRO A 57 -13.41 12.79 17.18
N TRP A 58 -13.70 11.54 17.53
CA TRP A 58 -12.97 10.40 17.00
C TRP A 58 -13.26 10.19 15.51
N THR A 59 -12.19 9.99 14.74
CA THR A 59 -12.28 9.81 13.28
C THR A 59 -11.68 8.48 12.87
N ILE A 60 -12.17 7.95 11.75
CA ILE A 60 -11.64 6.71 11.20
C ILE A 60 -10.32 6.98 10.48
N GLY A 61 -9.30 6.24 10.89
CA GLY A 61 -7.96 6.27 10.30
C GLY A 61 -7.79 5.32 9.11
N ILE A 62 -6.56 5.29 8.60
CA ILE A 62 -6.16 4.44 7.47
C ILE A 62 -6.06 2.96 7.85
N ASP A 63 -5.89 2.67 9.14
CA ASP A 63 -5.83 1.35 9.75
C ASP A 63 -7.07 0.52 9.43
N VAL A 64 -8.27 1.08 9.65
CA VAL A 64 -9.53 0.40 9.37
C VAL A 64 -9.68 0.07 7.89
N LEU A 65 -9.24 0.98 7.00
CA LEU A 65 -9.33 0.77 5.55
C LEU A 65 -8.39 -0.37 5.10
N LYS A 66 -7.17 -0.43 5.65
CA LYS A 66 -6.21 -1.50 5.36
C LYS A 66 -6.68 -2.84 5.87
N GLU A 67 -7.24 -2.87 7.09
CA GLU A 67 -7.85 -4.09 7.66
C GLU A 67 -8.95 -4.61 6.73
N MET A 68 -9.84 -3.73 6.25
CA MET A 68 -10.90 -4.11 5.32
C MET A 68 -10.41 -4.53 3.94
N GLU A 69 -9.26 -4.03 3.48
CA GLU A 69 -8.65 -4.54 2.25
C GLU A 69 -8.16 -5.98 2.42
N VAL A 70 -7.57 -6.33 3.56
CA VAL A 70 -7.15 -7.70 3.88
C VAL A 70 -8.38 -8.61 3.92
N VAL A 71 -9.42 -8.21 4.65
CA VAL A 71 -10.67 -8.96 4.75
C VAL A 71 -11.32 -9.17 3.39
N ALA A 72 -11.43 -8.11 2.59
CA ALA A 72 -11.99 -8.21 1.24
C ALA A 72 -11.21 -9.18 0.34
N ARG A 73 -9.88 -9.23 0.49
CA ARG A 73 -9.03 -10.19 -0.23
C ARG A 73 -9.29 -11.63 0.20
N LEU A 74 -9.54 -11.87 1.49
CA LEU A 74 -9.86 -13.20 2.01
C LEU A 74 -11.17 -13.74 1.44
N VAL A 75 -12.21 -12.90 1.40
CA VAL A 75 -13.54 -13.28 0.88
C VAL A 75 -13.70 -13.02 -0.63
N LYS A 76 -12.63 -12.63 -1.32
CA LYS A 76 -12.62 -12.26 -2.75
C LYS A 76 -13.69 -11.23 -3.14
N ALA A 77 -14.00 -10.29 -2.25
CA ALA A 77 -14.96 -9.24 -2.52
C ALA A 77 -14.40 -8.21 -3.52
N SER A 78 -15.27 -7.76 -4.42
CA SER A 78 -14.94 -6.78 -5.46
C SER A 78 -15.00 -5.33 -4.96
N LYS A 79 -15.74 -5.08 -3.87
CA LYS A 79 -15.92 -3.73 -3.34
C LYS A 79 -15.96 -3.69 -1.82
N ILE A 80 -15.42 -2.60 -1.28
CA ILE A 80 -15.39 -2.33 0.15
C ILE A 80 -16.21 -1.07 0.41
N ILE A 81 -17.10 -1.13 1.40
CA ILE A 81 -17.88 0.01 1.87
C ILE A 81 -17.67 0.15 3.38
N ILE A 82 -17.36 1.35 3.84
CA ILE A 82 -17.22 1.63 5.27
C ILE A 82 -18.25 2.68 5.64
N PHE A 83 -19.04 2.37 6.66
CA PHE A 83 -20.03 3.26 7.25
C PHE A 83 -19.56 3.75 8.61
N THR A 84 -19.73 5.04 8.85
CA THR A 84 -19.48 5.61 10.16
C THR A 84 -20.50 6.64 10.58
N THR A 85 -20.78 6.66 11.88
CA THR A 85 -21.53 7.71 12.56
C THR A 85 -20.71 8.98 12.81
N SER A 86 -19.39 8.91 12.58
CA SER A 86 -18.42 9.99 12.78
C SER A 86 -17.93 10.56 11.44
N ARG A 87 -16.63 10.83 11.31
CA ARG A 87 -15.95 11.34 10.12
C ARG A 87 -14.71 10.51 9.78
N TYR A 88 -14.32 10.49 8.51
CA TYR A 88 -13.01 9.98 8.10
C TYR A 88 -11.90 11.03 8.25
N ASN A 89 -10.70 10.57 8.61
CA ASN A 89 -9.49 11.38 8.50
C ASN A 89 -9.19 11.67 7.01
N HIS A 90 -8.62 12.84 6.70
CA HIS A 90 -8.20 13.22 5.36
C HIS A 90 -7.29 12.16 4.71
N GLY A 91 -6.38 11.57 5.48
CA GLY A 91 -5.51 10.49 4.99
C GLY A 91 -6.30 9.23 4.57
N ALA A 92 -7.36 8.89 5.29
CA ALA A 92 -8.23 7.77 4.95
C ALA A 92 -9.05 8.08 3.68
N ALA A 93 -9.55 9.31 3.54
CA ALA A 93 -10.30 9.74 2.35
C ALA A 93 -9.45 9.64 1.06
N VAL A 94 -8.21 10.15 1.09
CA VAL A 94 -7.28 10.07 -0.05
C VAL A 94 -6.92 8.61 -0.36
N TYR A 95 -6.72 7.79 0.67
CA TYR A 95 -6.41 6.37 0.49
C TYR A 95 -7.57 5.61 -0.16
N ALA A 96 -8.80 5.84 0.30
CA ALA A 96 -10.00 5.21 -0.22
C ALA A 96 -10.22 5.49 -1.72
N GLN A 97 -10.01 6.74 -2.15
CA GLN A 97 -10.14 7.14 -3.55
C GLN A 97 -9.19 6.36 -4.48
N ARG A 98 -7.97 6.06 -4.01
CA ARG A 98 -6.98 5.30 -4.80
C ARG A 98 -7.26 3.80 -4.86
N ARG A 99 -8.06 3.27 -3.92
CA ARG A 99 -8.33 1.83 -3.77
C ARG A 99 -9.78 1.44 -4.04
N ASN A 100 -10.57 2.35 -4.64
CA ASN A 100 -12.00 2.14 -4.95
C ASN A 100 -12.83 1.71 -3.72
N ILE A 101 -12.48 2.26 -2.54
CA ILE A 101 -13.21 2.03 -1.29
C ILE A 101 -14.28 3.12 -1.17
N LYS A 102 -15.53 2.75 -0.95
CA LYS A 102 -16.62 3.71 -0.75
C LYS A 102 -16.73 4.08 0.72
N LEU A 103 -16.52 5.35 1.02
CA LEU A 103 -16.66 5.90 2.36
C LEU A 103 -18.03 6.54 2.53
N VAL A 104 -18.71 6.21 3.62
CA VAL A 104 -19.98 6.82 4.01
C VAL A 104 -19.86 7.38 5.42
N ASP A 105 -19.81 8.70 5.50
CA ASP A 105 -19.79 9.48 6.74
C ASP A 105 -21.20 9.64 7.34
N ARG A 106 -21.28 10.25 8.53
CA ARG A 106 -22.54 10.67 9.17
C ARG A 106 -23.48 11.36 8.20
N LYS A 107 -23.01 12.38 7.47
CA LYS A 107 -23.83 13.11 6.49
C LYS A 107 -24.35 12.20 5.37
N GLY A 108 -23.54 11.24 4.94
CA GLY A 108 -23.93 10.24 3.94
C GLY A 108 -25.00 9.29 4.47
N LEU A 109 -24.85 8.82 5.72
CA LEU A 109 -25.85 8.00 6.40
C LEU A 109 -27.19 8.73 6.54
N LEU A 110 -27.19 9.99 6.97
CA LEU A 110 -28.42 10.78 7.09
C LEU A 110 -29.11 10.93 5.74
N LYS A 111 -28.36 11.15 4.65
CA LYS A 111 -28.93 11.23 3.30
C LYS A 111 -29.58 9.92 2.88
N ILE A 112 -28.92 8.79 3.15
CA ILE A 112 -29.47 7.47 2.85
C ILE A 112 -30.73 7.21 3.68
N ALA A 113 -30.73 7.55 4.98
CA ALA A 113 -31.89 7.39 5.85
C ALA A 113 -33.08 8.25 5.42
N LYS A 114 -32.85 9.52 5.05
CA LYS A 114 -33.89 10.39 4.51
C LYS A 114 -34.48 9.82 3.22
N ASN A 115 -33.64 9.36 2.28
CA ASN A 115 -34.11 8.73 1.05
C ASN A 115 -34.90 7.44 1.32
N TYR A 116 -34.47 6.67 2.32
CA TYR A 116 -35.14 5.44 2.74
C TYR A 116 -36.55 5.73 3.31
N SER A 117 -36.65 6.71 4.21
CA SER A 117 -37.91 7.18 4.81
C SER A 117 -38.86 7.87 3.81
N GLN A 118 -38.35 8.46 2.73
CA GLN A 118 -39.21 9.00 1.67
C GLN A 118 -39.78 7.92 0.76
N LYS A 119 -38.99 6.86 0.49
CA LYS A 119 -39.40 5.74 -0.36
C LYS A 119 -40.39 4.81 0.34
N HIS A 120 -40.20 4.58 1.63
CA HIS A 120 -41.13 3.90 2.49
C HIS A 120 -41.83 4.97 3.31
N ASN A 121 -43.05 5.36 2.94
CA ASN A 121 -43.89 6.36 3.61
C ASN A 121 -44.18 5.95 5.08
N ILE A 122 -43.15 5.98 5.91
CA ILE A 122 -43.14 5.63 7.31
C ILE A 122 -43.31 6.97 8.02
N VAL A 123 -44.55 7.23 8.43
CA VAL A 123 -44.86 8.26 9.42
C VAL A 123 -44.08 7.89 10.67
N THR A 124 -42.95 8.56 10.88
CA THR A 124 -42.21 8.50 12.14
C THR A 124 -42.64 9.75 12.90
N GLU A 125 -43.31 9.56 14.03
CA GLU A 125 -43.65 10.63 14.96
C GLU A 125 -42.40 11.44 15.32
N GLU A 126 -42.60 12.76 15.37
CA GLU A 126 -41.59 13.79 15.51
C GLU A 126 -40.89 13.73 16.87
N ASP A 127 -39.60 13.39 16.90
CA ASP A 127 -38.71 13.89 17.95
C ASP A 127 -37.96 15.10 17.39
N ALA A 128 -38.48 16.27 17.76
CA ALA A 128 -37.94 17.59 17.44
C ALA A 128 -36.51 17.75 17.98
N TYR A 129 -35.55 17.85 17.06
CA TYR A 129 -34.26 18.49 17.33
C TYR A 129 -34.14 19.70 16.42
N GLU A 130 -34.17 20.88 17.04
CA GLU A 130 -34.09 22.17 16.37
C GLU A 130 -32.84 22.26 15.48
N GLU A 131 -33.07 22.63 14.23
CA GLU A 131 -32.09 22.79 13.17
C GLU A 131 -31.45 24.18 13.32
N GLU A 132 -30.29 24.28 13.97
CA GLU A 132 -29.47 25.50 13.92
C GLU A 132 -28.88 25.65 12.51
N ASN A 133 -29.59 26.46 11.71
CA ASN A 133 -29.22 26.90 10.37
C ASN A 133 -27.99 27.81 10.41
N TYR A 134 -26.80 27.21 10.26
CA TYR A 134 -25.58 27.96 9.93
C TYR A 134 -25.53 28.22 8.42
N PRO A 135 -25.41 29.48 7.97
CA PRO A 135 -25.33 29.79 6.55
C PRO A 135 -24.04 29.20 5.94
N GLU A 136 -24.27 28.39 4.90
CA GLU A 136 -23.30 27.69 4.08
C GLU A 136 -22.44 28.69 3.27
N TYR A 137 -21.18 28.90 3.66
CA TYR A 137 -20.23 29.66 2.85
C TYR A 137 -19.71 28.76 1.73
N TYR A 138 -20.38 28.80 0.57
CA TYR A 138 -19.87 28.24 -0.68
C TYR A 138 -18.69 29.10 -1.16
N GLU A 139 -17.46 28.58 -1.08
CA GLU A 139 -16.42 29.08 -1.98
C GLU A 139 -16.64 28.48 -3.38
N PRO A 140 -16.80 29.31 -4.42
CA PRO A 140 -17.01 28.81 -5.77
C PRO A 140 -15.74 28.16 -6.32
N VAL A 141 -15.86 26.89 -6.72
CA VAL A 141 -14.85 26.15 -7.47
C VAL A 141 -14.66 26.81 -8.83
N ASN A 142 -13.57 27.57 -8.97
CA ASN A 142 -13.17 28.21 -10.22
C ASN A 142 -12.76 27.13 -11.23
N THR A 143 -13.68 26.78 -12.14
CA THR A 143 -13.44 25.87 -13.26
C THR A 143 -12.69 26.59 -14.38
N LYS A 144 -11.43 26.96 -14.14
CA LYS A 144 -10.52 27.39 -15.21
C LYS A 144 -9.55 26.26 -15.54
N ARG A 145 -9.63 25.78 -16.78
CA ARG A 145 -8.70 24.78 -17.34
C ARG A 145 -7.27 25.29 -17.18
N VAL A 146 -6.41 24.51 -16.53
CA VAL A 146 -4.99 24.82 -16.38
C VAL A 146 -4.32 24.68 -17.74
N SER A 147 -4.06 25.80 -18.41
CA SER A 147 -3.15 25.86 -19.55
C SER A 147 -1.71 26.03 -19.04
N LEU A 148 -0.86 25.05 -19.33
CA LEU A 148 0.58 25.09 -19.02
C LEU A 148 1.30 26.02 -20.01
N ASN A 149 1.41 27.31 -19.66
CA ASN A 149 2.41 28.22 -20.25
C ASN A 149 3.41 28.60 -19.15
N PRO A 150 4.69 28.21 -19.24
CA PRO A 150 5.68 28.67 -18.28
C PRO A 150 6.18 30.04 -18.74
N HIS A 151 5.72 31.11 -18.07
CA HIS A 151 6.40 32.39 -18.15
C HIS A 151 6.85 32.80 -16.75
N SER A 152 8.17 32.86 -16.62
CA SER A 152 8.94 33.31 -15.48
C SER A 152 8.52 34.71 -15.02
N ASN A 153 8.22 34.84 -13.73
CA ASN A 153 8.80 35.85 -12.83
C ASN A 153 7.90 36.01 -11.61
N ARG A 154 8.26 35.35 -10.50
CA ARG A 154 8.06 35.96 -9.19
C ARG A 154 8.97 35.31 -8.15
N SER A 155 10.00 36.08 -7.82
CA SER A 155 10.69 36.04 -6.55
C SER A 155 9.67 36.02 -5.41
N SER A 156 9.70 34.97 -4.61
CA SER A 156 9.10 34.92 -3.28
C SER A 156 9.80 33.78 -2.54
N ASN A 157 10.81 34.18 -1.77
CA ASN A 157 11.35 33.35 -0.70
C ASN A 157 10.22 33.03 0.27
N ASN A 158 9.91 31.75 0.44
CA ASN A 158 9.28 31.24 1.64
C ASN A 158 9.77 29.80 1.88
N SER A 159 10.80 29.72 2.72
CA SER A 159 11.39 28.49 3.22
C SER A 159 10.67 28.05 4.48
N HIS A 160 9.85 27.00 4.38
CA HIS A 160 9.47 26.17 5.53
C HIS A 160 9.63 24.70 5.14
N THR A 161 10.81 24.15 5.41
CA THR A 161 10.99 22.70 5.53
C THR A 161 11.48 22.41 6.94
N ILE A 162 10.71 21.59 7.64
CA ILE A 162 10.99 21.06 8.96
C ILE A 162 11.62 19.68 8.71
N PHE A 163 12.85 19.48 9.18
CA PHE A 163 13.75 18.33 8.96
C PHE A 163 14.60 18.33 7.67
N SER A 164 15.79 18.92 7.76
CA SER A 164 16.95 18.51 6.95
C SER A 164 18.06 17.99 7.87
N SER A 165 18.22 16.67 7.91
CA SER A 165 19.38 16.02 8.48
C SER A 165 20.44 15.80 7.39
N ARG A 166 21.70 16.04 7.77
CA ARG A 166 22.99 15.59 7.20
C ARG A 166 23.77 16.59 6.34
N LEU A 167 24.78 17.17 7.02
CA LEU A 167 26.23 16.98 6.83
C LEU A 167 26.84 16.93 5.42
N ASN A 168 27.93 17.70 5.32
CA ASN A 168 29.05 17.70 4.35
C ASN A 168 28.70 18.27 2.96
N ARG A 169 29.55 19.09 2.34
CA ARG A 169 31.01 19.02 2.28
C ARG A 169 31.56 20.32 1.67
N SER A 170 32.73 20.72 2.14
CA SER A 170 33.61 21.75 1.57
C SER A 170 34.14 21.38 0.18
N SER A 171 34.28 22.40 -0.70
CA SER A 171 35.29 22.53 -1.78
C SER A 171 34.92 23.75 -2.65
N SER A 172 35.59 24.90 -2.54
CA SER A 172 36.84 25.28 -3.22
C SER A 172 36.63 25.87 -4.62
N GLY A 173 37.05 27.14 -4.79
CA GLY A 173 37.45 27.75 -6.06
C GLY A 173 36.31 28.13 -7.02
N THR A 174 36.39 29.10 -7.93
CA THR A 174 37.42 30.07 -8.30
C THR A 174 36.72 31.11 -9.21
N SER A 175 37.16 32.37 -9.15
CA SER A 175 37.04 33.50 -10.10
C SER A 175 35.87 33.63 -11.10
N ASN A 176 35.28 34.83 -11.07
CA ASN A 176 35.03 35.78 -12.17
C ASN A 176 35.02 35.26 -13.62
N TYR A 177 34.02 35.68 -14.41
CA TYR A 177 34.18 36.65 -15.52
C TYR A 177 32.84 36.92 -16.21
N TYR A 178 32.58 38.20 -16.47
CA TYR A 178 31.58 38.67 -17.43
C TYR A 178 31.83 38.03 -18.82
N LYS A 179 30.81 37.47 -19.47
CA LYS A 179 30.64 37.64 -20.92
C LYS A 179 29.25 37.29 -21.46
N SER A 180 28.92 38.14 -22.41
CA SER A 180 27.70 38.31 -23.19
C SER A 180 27.34 37.17 -24.15
N ASN A 181 26.05 37.13 -24.48
CA ASN A 181 25.41 36.40 -25.57
C ASN A 181 26.16 36.51 -26.92
N LEU A 182 26.24 35.39 -27.64
CA LEU A 182 26.11 35.34 -29.10
C LEU A 182 25.73 33.91 -29.54
N PRO A 183 24.72 33.71 -30.40
CA PRO A 183 24.41 32.41 -30.96
C PRO A 183 25.16 32.21 -32.27
N THR A 184 25.98 31.16 -32.36
CA THR A 184 26.59 30.73 -33.61
C THR A 184 26.05 29.35 -34.01
N SER A 185 25.18 29.36 -35.01
CA SER A 185 24.93 28.20 -35.87
C SER A 185 26.25 27.74 -36.49
N SER A 186 26.52 26.43 -36.52
CA SER A 186 26.60 25.65 -37.76
C SER A 186 27.22 24.26 -37.59
N ARG A 187 26.73 23.36 -38.46
CA ARG A 187 27.30 22.10 -38.97
C ARG A 187 27.06 20.82 -38.16
N ARG A 188 25.95 20.15 -38.55
CA ARG A 188 25.84 18.69 -38.48
C ARG A 188 26.75 18.09 -39.54
N THR A 189 27.81 17.40 -39.12
CA THR A 189 28.52 16.44 -39.97
C THR A 189 28.03 15.04 -39.63
N LEU A 190 27.67 14.29 -40.66
CA LEU A 190 27.24 12.90 -40.57
C LEU A 190 28.51 12.04 -40.51
N SER A 191 28.81 11.43 -39.37
CA SER A 191 29.87 10.42 -39.27
C SER A 191 29.27 9.03 -39.47
N THR A 192 29.81 8.35 -40.47
CA THR A 192 29.54 6.96 -40.81
C THR A 192 30.31 6.03 -39.85
N GLY A 193 29.55 5.12 -39.22
CA GLY A 193 29.91 3.77 -38.79
C GLY A 193 31.33 3.47 -38.27
N SER A 194 31.42 3.17 -36.98
CA SER A 194 32.24 2.05 -36.48
C SER A 194 31.63 1.55 -35.17
N ILE A 195 30.87 0.44 -35.24
CA ILE A 195 30.38 -0.26 -34.05
C ILE A 195 31.45 -1.29 -33.68
N ASN A 196 32.45 -0.83 -32.93
CA ASN A 196 33.30 -1.69 -32.12
C ASN A 196 33.13 -1.26 -30.67
N ASN A 197 31.94 -1.47 -30.12
CA ASN A 197 31.76 -1.40 -28.67
C ASN A 197 31.94 -2.80 -28.11
N PRO A 198 32.99 -3.08 -27.29
CA PRO A 198 32.94 -4.26 -26.44
C PRO A 198 31.69 -4.11 -25.57
N VAL A 199 30.88 -5.17 -25.50
CA VAL A 199 29.69 -5.20 -24.64
C VAL A 199 30.18 -5.00 -23.21
N ASN A 200 30.07 -3.77 -22.73
CA ASN A 200 30.41 -3.44 -21.36
C ASN A 200 29.21 -3.87 -20.51
N ILE A 201 29.30 -5.07 -19.95
CA ILE A 201 28.28 -5.65 -19.08
C ILE A 201 28.36 -4.92 -17.74
N ASN A 202 27.92 -3.67 -17.70
CA ASN A 202 27.76 -2.94 -16.46
C ASN A 202 26.53 -3.54 -15.75
N PHE A 203 26.79 -4.50 -14.87
CA PHE A 203 25.79 -5.04 -13.96
C PHE A 203 25.40 -3.94 -12.96
N ASP A 204 24.28 -3.27 -13.24
CA ASP A 204 23.71 -2.31 -12.30
C ASP A 204 23.03 -3.07 -11.15
N ILE A 205 23.81 -3.35 -10.11
CA ILE A 205 23.38 -4.01 -8.87
C ILE A 205 22.13 -3.36 -8.25
N ASN A 206 21.95 -2.04 -8.42
CA ASN A 206 20.82 -1.33 -7.83
C ASN A 206 19.51 -1.71 -8.54
N SER A 207 19.55 -1.85 -9.86
CA SER A 207 18.40 -2.29 -10.66
C SER A 207 17.98 -3.73 -10.34
N MET A 208 18.94 -4.61 -10.03
CA MET A 208 18.65 -5.98 -9.59
C MET A 208 18.01 -6.02 -8.20
N PHE A 209 18.48 -5.22 -7.24
CA PHE A 209 17.85 -5.16 -5.91
C PHE A 209 16.41 -4.64 -5.96
N GLU A 210 16.12 -3.67 -6.83
CA GLU A 210 14.74 -3.19 -7.03
C GLU A 210 13.85 -4.26 -7.69
N PHE A 211 14.38 -5.05 -8.62
CA PHE A 211 13.67 -6.21 -9.18
C PHE A 211 13.37 -7.29 -8.13
N PHE A 212 14.32 -7.58 -7.23
CA PHE A 212 14.13 -8.57 -6.16
C PHE A 212 13.17 -8.09 -5.06
N LYS A 213 13.06 -6.78 -4.80
CA LYS A 213 12.00 -6.23 -3.95
C LYS A 213 10.62 -6.41 -4.56
N ALA A 214 10.49 -6.23 -5.87
CA ALA A 214 9.22 -6.39 -6.58
C ALA A 214 8.77 -7.87 -6.63
N HIS A 215 9.71 -8.82 -6.71
CA HIS A 215 9.44 -10.25 -6.80
C HIS A 215 10.02 -11.04 -5.61
N SER A 216 9.45 -10.82 -4.43
CA SER A 216 9.89 -11.42 -3.16
C SER A 216 9.95 -12.96 -3.18
N TYR A 217 9.02 -13.63 -3.86
CA TYR A 217 9.01 -15.09 -4.01
C TYR A 217 10.13 -15.62 -4.92
N VAL A 218 10.48 -14.89 -5.98
CA VAL A 218 11.57 -15.27 -6.90
C VAL A 218 12.92 -15.14 -6.19
N TYR A 219 13.07 -14.09 -5.37
CA TYR A 219 14.26 -13.96 -4.52
C TYR A 219 14.37 -15.10 -3.51
N LEU A 220 13.27 -15.47 -2.85
CA LEU A 220 13.26 -16.59 -1.90
C LEU A 220 13.76 -17.89 -2.54
N LEU A 221 13.31 -18.17 -3.76
CA LEU A 221 13.75 -19.34 -4.53
C LEU A 221 15.24 -19.25 -4.90
N LEU A 222 15.71 -18.09 -5.35
CA LEU A 222 17.13 -17.84 -5.63
C LEU A 222 17.99 -17.99 -4.37
N LEU A 223 17.51 -17.51 -3.22
CA LEU A 223 18.20 -17.62 -1.94
C LEU A 223 18.35 -19.09 -1.52
N ILE A 224 17.34 -19.93 -1.74
CA ILE A 224 17.42 -21.38 -1.48
C ILE A 224 18.50 -22.02 -2.36
N ILE A 225 18.55 -21.68 -3.65
CA ILE A 225 19.59 -22.17 -4.57
C ILE A 225 20.98 -21.71 -4.11
N LEU A 226 21.13 -20.42 -3.77
CA LEU A 226 22.39 -19.86 -3.27
C LEU A 226 22.83 -20.54 -1.97
N CYS A 227 21.91 -20.78 -1.05
CA CYS A 227 22.19 -21.45 0.22
C CYS A 227 22.60 -22.91 0.02
N SER A 228 21.99 -23.61 -0.95
CA SER A 228 22.37 -24.95 -1.37
C SER A 228 23.79 -24.98 -1.97
N ILE A 229 24.12 -24.04 -2.86
CA ILE A 229 25.46 -23.91 -3.47
C ILE A 229 26.52 -23.62 -2.40
N ILE A 230 26.23 -22.72 -1.46
CA ILE A 230 27.16 -22.37 -0.38
C ILE A 230 27.36 -23.55 0.57
N THR A 231 26.29 -24.26 0.92
CA THR A 231 26.37 -25.49 1.74
C THR A 231 27.21 -26.56 1.05
N TYR A 232 27.03 -26.74 -0.27
CA TYR A 232 27.83 -27.67 -1.07
C TYR A 232 29.32 -27.26 -1.12
N LEU A 233 29.62 -25.98 -1.37
CA LEU A 233 30.98 -25.43 -1.35
C LEU A 233 31.65 -25.61 0.02
N LEU A 234 30.93 -25.34 1.11
CA LEU A 234 31.42 -25.55 2.47
C LEU A 234 31.70 -27.03 2.76
N ASN A 235 30.87 -27.94 2.21
CA ASN A 235 31.08 -29.37 2.36
C ASN A 235 32.36 -29.86 1.65
N VAL A 236 32.66 -29.28 0.48
CA VAL A 236 33.89 -29.57 -0.28
C VAL A 236 35.14 -29.02 0.41
N VAL A 237 35.05 -27.85 1.06
CA VAL A 237 36.21 -27.16 1.65
C VAL A 237 36.56 -27.65 3.05
N THR A 238 35.62 -28.24 3.81
CA THR A 238 35.85 -28.60 5.22
C THR A 238 35.58 -30.09 5.53
N ALA A 239 36.64 -30.89 5.47
CA ALA A 239 36.67 -32.29 5.91
C ALA A 239 37.04 -32.45 7.41
N GLY A 240 36.29 -31.81 8.32
CA GLY A 240 36.60 -31.82 9.76
C GLY A 240 35.39 -32.01 10.69
N PRO A 241 35.57 -32.54 11.92
CA PRO A 241 34.49 -32.91 12.85
C PRO A 241 33.83 -31.71 13.57
N TYR A 242 34.47 -30.53 13.58
CA TYR A 242 33.89 -29.30 14.15
C TYR A 242 32.95 -28.55 13.19
N THR A 243 32.67 -29.12 12.02
CA THR A 243 31.97 -28.42 10.93
C THR A 243 30.45 -28.43 11.04
N GLY A 244 29.85 -29.32 11.84
CA GLY A 244 28.39 -29.40 11.97
C GLY A 244 27.78 -28.11 12.52
N PHE A 245 28.29 -27.62 13.65
CA PHE A 245 27.82 -26.37 14.26
C PHE A 245 28.17 -25.15 13.41
N GLY A 246 29.37 -25.12 12.82
CA GLY A 246 29.79 -24.05 11.91
C GLY A 246 28.88 -23.93 10.68
N LYS A 247 28.48 -25.06 10.09
CA LYS A 247 27.55 -25.14 8.95
C LYS A 247 26.16 -24.61 9.32
N ILE A 248 25.66 -24.97 10.50
CA ILE A 248 24.36 -24.47 10.99
C ILE A 248 24.43 -22.96 11.23
N LEU A 249 25.50 -22.48 11.86
CA LEU A 249 25.68 -21.06 12.16
C LEU A 249 25.83 -20.20 10.89
N SER A 250 26.63 -20.65 9.91
CA SER A 250 26.77 -19.96 8.63
C SER A 250 25.45 -19.92 7.87
N CYS A 251 24.67 -21.01 7.91
CA CYS A 251 23.36 -21.07 7.29
C CYS A 251 22.37 -20.11 7.96
N ALA A 252 22.36 -20.02 9.29
CA ALA A 252 21.52 -19.08 10.03
C ALA A 252 21.84 -17.64 9.65
N ILE A 253 23.12 -17.25 9.68
CA ILE A 253 23.55 -15.88 9.33
C ILE A 253 23.13 -15.53 7.90
N LEU A 254 23.22 -16.47 6.96
CA LEU A 254 22.90 -16.25 5.56
C LEU A 254 21.39 -16.20 5.28
N CYS A 255 20.60 -17.05 5.94
CA CYS A 255 19.13 -17.05 5.81
C CYS A 255 18.52 -15.80 6.44
N TYR A 256 18.88 -15.46 7.68
CA TYR A 256 18.36 -14.25 8.32
C TYR A 256 18.95 -12.98 7.66
N GLY A 257 20.23 -12.99 7.31
CA GLY A 257 20.89 -11.87 6.63
C GLY A 257 20.41 -11.63 5.20
N GLY A 258 20.03 -12.67 4.45
CA GLY A 258 19.45 -12.51 3.12
C GLY A 258 18.03 -11.93 3.17
N VAL A 259 17.24 -12.34 4.16
CA VAL A 259 15.84 -11.88 4.29
C VAL A 259 15.76 -10.43 4.78
N THR A 260 16.72 -9.96 5.59
CA THR A 260 16.78 -8.56 6.05
C THR A 260 17.07 -7.56 4.94
N LEU A 261 17.66 -8.00 3.81
CA LEU A 261 17.93 -7.13 2.67
C LEU A 261 16.66 -6.74 1.89
N ILE A 262 15.56 -7.47 2.08
CA ILE A 262 14.32 -7.28 1.32
C ILE A 262 13.16 -6.87 2.19
N ASN A 263 13.02 -7.51 3.35
CA ASN A 263 11.97 -7.18 4.29
C ASN A 263 12.53 -6.23 5.35
N LYS A 264 11.82 -5.13 5.59
CA LYS A 264 12.13 -4.20 6.69
C LYS A 264 11.41 -4.57 7.99
N ASP A 265 10.36 -5.38 7.89
CA ASP A 265 9.52 -5.74 9.01
C ASP A 265 10.13 -6.94 9.75
N LEU A 266 10.40 -6.74 11.04
CA LEU A 266 11.10 -7.72 11.88
C LEU A 266 10.32 -9.04 11.98
N SER A 267 8.98 -8.99 12.03
CA SER A 267 8.12 -10.17 12.08
C SER A 267 8.27 -11.03 10.82
N ASP A 268 8.25 -10.40 9.65
CA ASP A 268 8.40 -11.07 8.37
C ASP A 268 9.80 -11.65 8.18
N ILE A 269 10.83 -10.94 8.66
CA ILE A 269 12.21 -11.43 8.66
C ILE A 269 12.34 -12.68 9.54
N MET A 270 11.75 -12.65 10.73
CA MET A 270 11.80 -13.77 11.68
C MET A 270 11.05 -14.98 11.12
N PHE A 271 9.84 -14.79 10.60
CA PHE A 271 9.02 -15.89 10.06
C PHE A 271 9.64 -16.48 8.78
N LYS A 272 9.87 -15.65 7.76
CA LYS A 272 10.41 -16.12 6.45
C LYS A 272 11.85 -16.63 6.59
N GLY A 273 12.67 -16.00 7.43
CA GLY A 273 14.03 -16.44 7.74
C GLY A 273 14.06 -17.80 8.42
N SER A 274 13.16 -18.07 9.36
CA SER A 274 13.07 -19.37 10.04
C SER A 274 12.63 -20.48 9.09
N VAL A 275 11.61 -20.23 8.24
CA VAL A 275 11.16 -21.20 7.23
C VAL A 275 12.30 -21.59 6.28
N LEU A 276 13.04 -20.60 5.78
CA LEU A 276 14.21 -20.83 4.92
C LEU A 276 15.33 -21.58 5.63
N PHE A 277 15.59 -21.24 6.89
CA PHE A 277 16.61 -21.89 7.70
C PHE A 277 16.32 -23.39 7.89
N PHE A 278 15.07 -23.75 8.19
CA PHE A 278 14.68 -25.16 8.31
C PHE A 278 14.77 -25.92 6.99
N ILE A 279 14.34 -25.31 5.88
CA ILE A 279 14.48 -25.91 4.54
C ILE A 279 15.95 -26.15 4.20
N SER A 280 16.82 -25.18 4.51
CA SER A 280 18.25 -25.29 4.24
C SER A 280 18.93 -26.34 5.13
N ILE A 281 18.55 -26.44 6.41
CA ILE A 281 19.00 -27.54 7.28
C ILE A 281 18.57 -28.90 6.70
N PHE A 282 17.33 -29.02 6.22
CA PHE A 282 16.83 -30.26 5.66
C PHE A 282 17.63 -30.70 4.43
N ILE A 283 17.90 -29.75 3.52
CA ILE A 283 18.76 -29.97 2.35
C ILE A 283 20.18 -30.33 2.77
N SER A 284 20.74 -29.64 3.78
CA SER A 284 22.09 -29.91 4.30
C SER A 284 22.21 -31.33 4.86
N ILE A 285 21.20 -31.81 5.59
CA ILE A 285 21.16 -33.18 6.11
C ILE A 285 21.09 -34.20 4.97
N ILE A 286 20.28 -33.94 3.94
CA ILE A 286 20.17 -34.83 2.77
C ILE A 286 21.50 -34.89 2.01
N THR A 287 22.10 -33.74 1.72
CA THR A 287 23.37 -33.64 1.00
C THR A 287 24.56 -34.17 1.80
N ALA A 288 24.50 -34.14 3.13
CA ALA A 288 25.54 -34.74 3.98
C ALA A 288 25.50 -36.28 3.99
N ASN A 289 24.36 -36.88 3.60
CA ASN A 289 24.16 -38.33 3.53
C ASN A 289 24.35 -38.91 2.11
N MET A 290 24.67 -38.08 1.11
CA MET A 290 25.08 -38.49 -0.25
C MET A 290 26.58 -38.29 -0.43
#